data_AF-A0A916DAM1-F1
#
_entry.id   AF-A0A916DAM1-F1
#
_cell.length_a   1.000
_cell.length_b   1.000
_cell.length_c   1.000
_cell.angle_alpha   90.00
_cell.angle_beta   90.00
_cell.angle_gamma   90.00
#
_symmetry.space_group_name_H-M   'P 1'
#
loop_
_entity.id
_entity.type
_entity.pdbx_description
1 polymer ?
#
loop_
_entity_poly.entity_id
_entity_poly.type
_entity_poly.pdbx_seq_one_letter_code
_entity_poly.pdbx_strand_id
1 'polypeptide(L)'
;MDAYLGIDVGSVTTKVIALDSQYHVMDSLYLRTRGKPLQVVQEGLREIQQRLPSDVEIAGVGTTGSGRYLAGAIVGADVVKNEITAHAVAASHFVPGVETIIEIGGQDSKIIILRDGVAVDFAMNTVCAAGTGAFLDQQAARLSIEIENVGALVMQSKTPVRIAGRCTVFAESDMIHKQQMGHRVEDILYGLCQAMARNYLNNVGLGKEIREKI
;
A
#
# COMPACT_ATOMS: atom_id res chain seq x y z
N MET A 1 23.98 17.45 -9.99
CA MET A 1 22.97 16.64 -10.71
C MET A 1 21.62 16.94 -10.08
N ASP A 2 20.60 17.21 -10.89
CA ASP A 2 19.28 17.56 -10.35
C ASP A 2 18.48 16.30 -10.00
N ALA A 3 17.87 16.31 -8.82
CA ALA A 3 16.99 15.25 -8.34
C ALA A 3 15.66 15.81 -7.82
N TYR A 4 14.64 14.95 -7.82
CA TYR A 4 13.30 15.25 -7.34
C TYR A 4 12.93 14.31 -6.21
N LEU A 5 12.41 14.88 -5.11
CA LEU A 5 12.06 14.11 -3.92
C LEU A 5 10.56 13.88 -3.84
N GLY A 6 10.14 12.63 -3.69
CA GLY A 6 8.75 12.24 -3.41
C GLY A 6 8.61 11.71 -1.99
N ILE A 7 7.61 12.19 -1.24
CA ILE A 7 7.32 11.72 0.12
C ILE A 7 5.86 11.29 0.23
N ASP A 8 5.63 9.99 0.41
CA ASP A 8 4.30 9.43 0.69
C ASP A 8 4.19 9.11 2.18
N VAL A 9 3.38 9.90 2.91
CA VAL A 9 3.11 9.66 4.33
C VAL A 9 1.76 8.99 4.47
N GLY A 10 1.78 7.67 4.61
CA GLY A 10 0.62 6.85 4.91
C GLY A 10 0.44 6.58 6.40
N SER A 11 -0.69 5.94 6.74
CA SER A 11 -1.05 5.59 8.12
C SER A 11 -0.10 4.56 8.75
N VAL A 12 0.36 3.60 7.97
CA VAL A 12 1.23 2.52 8.43
C VAL A 12 2.69 2.77 8.06
N THR A 13 2.93 3.33 6.87
CA THR A 13 4.28 3.50 6.32
C THR A 13 4.49 4.88 5.71
N THR A 14 5.73 5.35 5.78
CA THR A 14 6.24 6.56 5.16
C THR A 14 7.28 6.14 4.14
N LYS A 15 7.14 6.59 2.90
CA LYS A 15 8.09 6.31 1.83
C LYS A 15 8.71 7.61 1.36
N VAL A 16 10.00 7.55 1.08
CA VAL A 16 10.78 8.65 0.54
C VAL A 16 11.47 8.12 -0.70
N ILE A 17 11.40 8.84 -1.82
CA ILE A 17 12.06 8.44 -3.07
C ILE A 17 12.77 9.64 -3.68
N ALA A 18 13.97 9.42 -4.19
CA ALA A 18 14.71 10.40 -4.97
C ALA A 18 14.80 9.90 -6.43
N LEU A 19 14.37 10.74 -7.37
CA LEU A 19 14.40 10.47 -8.80
C LEU A 19 15.33 11.44 -9.51
N ASP A 20 16.01 11.01 -10.57
CA ASP A 20 16.69 11.92 -11.49
C ASP A 20 15.68 12.59 -12.45
N SER A 21 16.19 13.48 -13.31
CA SER A 21 15.39 14.15 -14.36
C SER A 21 14.78 13.22 -15.43
N GLN A 22 15.20 11.95 -15.47
CA GLN A 22 14.72 10.93 -16.39
C GLN A 22 13.78 9.92 -15.70
N TYR A 23 13.35 10.20 -14.46
CA TYR A 23 12.52 9.33 -13.62
C TYR A 23 13.21 8.03 -13.17
N HIS A 24 14.54 7.93 -13.25
CA HIS A 24 15.25 6.80 -12.64
C HIS A 24 15.33 6.96 -11.13
N VAL A 25 15.14 5.85 -10.42
CA VAL A 25 15.25 5.82 -8.96
C VAL A 25 16.71 5.89 -8.56
N MET A 26 17.08 6.98 -7.88
CA MET A 26 18.42 7.16 -7.31
C MET A 26 18.51 6.48 -5.93
N ASP A 27 17.50 6.69 -5.09
CA ASP A 27 17.36 6.01 -3.79
C ASP A 27 15.88 5.96 -3.38
N SER A 28 15.54 5.01 -2.50
CA SER A 28 14.22 4.91 -1.90
C SER A 28 14.29 4.34 -0.48
N LEU A 29 13.44 4.86 0.39
CA LEU A 29 13.26 4.39 1.76
C LEU A 29 11.81 3.98 1.99
N TYR A 30 11.64 2.91 2.76
CA TYR A 30 10.36 2.42 3.22
C TYR A 30 10.39 2.26 4.74
N LEU A 31 9.73 3.16 5.45
CA LEU A 31 9.77 3.26 6.91
C LEU A 31 8.40 3.01 7.52
N ARG A 32 8.34 2.38 8.69
CA ARG A 32 7.07 2.24 9.45
C ARG A 32 6.77 3.56 10.16
N THR A 33 5.63 4.18 9.85
CA THR A 33 5.20 5.47 10.44
C THR A 33 5.04 5.39 11.96
N ARG A 34 4.58 4.24 12.49
CA ARG A 34 4.38 3.97 13.93
C ARG A 34 3.64 5.09 14.69
N GLY A 35 2.72 5.79 14.02
CA GLY A 35 1.99 6.93 14.60
C GLY A 35 2.84 8.18 14.85
N LYS A 36 4.09 8.23 14.37
CA LYS A 36 5.03 9.35 14.56
C LYS A 36 5.48 9.94 13.22
N PRO A 37 4.56 10.40 12.35
CA PRO A 37 4.87 10.80 10.98
C PRO A 37 5.93 11.90 10.88
N LEU A 38 5.90 12.89 11.77
CA LEU A 38 6.91 13.96 11.82
C LEU A 38 8.33 13.41 12.00
N GLN A 39 8.51 12.50 12.96
CA GLN A 39 9.83 11.94 13.29
C GLN A 39 10.35 11.07 12.15
N VAL A 40 9.47 10.23 11.59
CA VAL A 40 9.82 9.30 10.51
C VAL A 40 10.14 10.04 9.20
N VAL A 41 9.44 11.12 8.88
CA VAL A 41 9.81 11.97 7.74
C VAL A 41 11.20 12.57 7.94
N GLN A 42 11.50 13.12 9.12
CA GLN A 42 12.82 13.68 9.42
C GLN A 42 13.93 12.64 9.38
N GLU A 43 13.68 11.43 9.86
CA GLU A 43 14.58 10.28 9.77
C GLU A 43 14.85 9.91 8.31
N GLY A 44 13.79 9.73 7.51
CA GLY A 44 13.90 9.38 6.09
C GLY A 44 14.66 10.44 5.29
N LEU A 45 14.47 11.72 5.58
CA LEU A 45 15.22 12.80 4.93
C LEU A 45 16.71 12.75 5.26
N ARG A 46 17.08 12.50 6.53
CA ARG A 46 18.49 12.36 6.92
C ARG A 46 19.14 11.15 6.26
N GLU A 47 18.42 10.03 6.20
CA GLU A 47 18.93 8.82 5.57
C GLU A 47 19.11 8.97 4.06
N ILE A 48 18.13 9.52 3.33
CA ILE A 48 18.27 9.79 1.90
C ILE A 48 19.43 10.75 1.65
N GLN A 49 19.55 11.82 2.43
CA GLN A 49 20.65 12.77 2.27
C GLN A 49 22.03 12.12 2.42
N GLN A 50 22.18 11.14 3.32
CA GLN A 50 23.45 10.44 3.53
C GLN A 50 23.79 9.45 2.41
N ARG A 51 22.79 8.92 1.71
CA ARG A 51 22.97 7.92 0.66
C ARG A 51 23.09 8.52 -0.73
N LEU A 52 22.50 9.69 -0.95
CA LEU A 52 22.64 10.41 -2.22
C LEU A 52 24.07 10.95 -2.40
N PRO A 53 24.57 10.98 -3.66
CA PRO A 53 25.83 11.64 -3.97
C PRO A 53 25.85 13.11 -3.54
N SER A 54 27.01 13.60 -3.10
CA SER A 54 27.15 14.95 -2.54
C SER A 54 26.94 16.08 -3.56
N ASP A 55 27.00 15.78 -4.85
CA ASP A 55 26.77 16.72 -5.95
C ASP A 55 25.30 16.74 -6.43
N VAL A 56 24.39 16.04 -5.73
CA VAL A 56 22.96 16.08 -5.99
C VAL A 56 22.33 17.34 -5.40
N GLU A 57 21.55 18.04 -6.23
CA GLU A 57 20.73 19.18 -5.82
C GLU A 57 19.26 18.82 -5.99
N ILE A 58 18.46 19.07 -4.95
CA ILE A 58 17.02 18.79 -4.98
C ILE A 58 16.30 19.94 -5.70
N ALA A 59 15.88 19.72 -6.93
CA ALA A 59 15.22 20.70 -7.79
C ALA A 59 13.70 20.82 -7.53
N GLY A 60 13.11 19.87 -6.81
CA GLY A 60 11.71 19.95 -6.39
C GLY A 60 11.29 18.81 -5.47
N VAL A 61 10.27 19.08 -4.66
CA VAL A 61 9.73 18.16 -3.65
C VAL A 61 8.21 18.02 -3.78
N GLY A 62 7.75 16.78 -3.93
CA GLY A 62 6.34 16.41 -3.93
C GLY A 62 5.94 15.61 -2.70
N THR A 63 4.77 15.87 -2.12
CA THR A 63 4.23 15.09 -1.01
C THR A 63 2.83 14.54 -1.28
N THR A 64 2.58 13.32 -0.79
CA THR A 64 1.32 12.61 -0.92
C THR A 64 0.99 11.74 0.30
N GLY A 65 -0.11 11.00 0.22
CA GLY A 65 -0.67 10.21 1.31
C GLY A 65 -1.60 10.99 2.25
N SER A 66 -2.04 10.30 3.31
CA SER A 66 -2.90 10.87 4.34
C SER A 66 -2.21 11.96 5.17
N GLY A 67 -0.89 11.88 5.34
CA GLY A 67 -0.04 12.84 6.02
C GLY A 67 0.57 13.94 5.14
N ARG A 68 0.17 14.05 3.86
CA ARG A 68 0.83 14.93 2.86
C ARG A 68 0.99 16.39 3.27
N TYR A 69 0.00 16.98 3.96
CA TYR A 69 0.06 18.39 4.35
C TYR A 69 1.06 18.61 5.49
N LEU A 70 1.14 17.65 6.43
CA LEU A 70 2.16 17.66 7.47
C LEU A 70 3.56 17.54 6.83
N ALA A 71 3.76 16.55 5.95
CA ALA A 71 5.01 16.39 5.23
C ALA A 71 5.37 17.64 4.44
N GLY A 72 4.41 18.20 3.70
CA GLY A 72 4.60 19.39 2.87
C GLY A 72 5.04 20.60 3.69
N ALA A 73 4.43 20.82 4.87
CA ALA A 73 4.83 21.89 5.77
C ALA A 73 6.24 21.69 6.36
N ILE A 74 6.67 20.45 6.60
CA ILE A 74 8.00 20.13 7.13
C ILE A 74 9.10 20.41 6.10
N VAL A 75 8.86 20.05 4.84
CA VAL A 75 9.89 20.07 3.79
C VAL A 75 9.80 21.27 2.86
N GLY A 76 8.77 22.11 3.00
CA GLY A 76 8.51 23.21 2.09
C GLY A 76 8.16 22.71 0.68
N ALA A 77 7.28 21.70 0.59
CA ALA A 77 7.00 21.02 -0.67
C ALA A 77 6.42 21.95 -1.74
N ASP A 78 6.94 21.84 -2.96
CA ASP A 78 6.46 22.54 -4.15
C ASP A 78 5.08 22.03 -4.59
N VAL A 79 4.84 20.73 -4.39
CA VAL A 79 3.60 20.06 -4.82
C VAL A 79 3.05 19.19 -3.70
N VAL A 80 1.82 19.47 -3.28
CA VAL A 80 1.07 18.63 -2.34
C VAL A 80 -0.17 18.07 -3.04
N LYS A 81 -0.21 16.75 -3.26
CA LYS A 81 -1.31 16.08 -3.97
C LYS A 81 -1.80 14.85 -3.23
N ASN A 82 -3.08 14.52 -3.38
CA ASN A 82 -3.63 13.29 -2.81
C ASN A 82 -3.02 12.05 -3.49
N GLU A 83 -3.11 10.89 -2.83
CA GLU A 83 -2.52 9.65 -3.36
C GLU A 83 -3.22 9.14 -4.62
N ILE A 84 -4.50 9.49 -4.84
CA ILE A 84 -5.23 9.08 -6.06
C ILE A 84 -4.55 9.67 -7.29
N THR A 85 -4.29 10.98 -7.29
CA THR A 85 -3.59 11.65 -8.38
C THR A 85 -2.14 11.17 -8.49
N ALA A 86 -1.44 11.00 -7.36
CA ALA A 86 -0.06 10.53 -7.37
C ALA A 86 0.07 9.13 -7.98
N HIS A 87 -0.79 8.19 -7.58
CA HIS A 87 -0.84 6.84 -8.16
C HIS A 87 -1.25 6.84 -9.63
N ALA A 88 -2.26 7.64 -10.01
CA ALA A 88 -2.69 7.75 -11.41
C ALA A 88 -1.57 8.23 -12.32
N VAL A 89 -0.85 9.28 -11.93
CA VAL A 89 0.28 9.82 -12.70
C VAL A 89 1.42 8.82 -12.77
N ALA A 90 1.81 8.22 -11.64
CA ALA A 90 2.90 7.26 -11.60
C ALA A 90 2.58 6.00 -12.44
N ALA A 91 1.39 5.42 -12.27
CA ALA A 91 0.98 4.24 -13.02
C ALA A 91 0.88 4.53 -14.52
N SER A 92 0.32 5.67 -14.93
CA SER A 92 0.22 6.04 -16.35
C SER A 92 1.58 6.24 -17.01
N HIS A 93 2.59 6.66 -16.24
CA HIS A 93 3.96 6.81 -16.70
C HIS A 93 4.68 5.46 -16.85
N PHE A 94 4.69 4.64 -15.79
CA PHE A 94 5.45 3.38 -15.77
C PHE A 94 4.74 2.21 -16.45
N VAL A 95 3.42 2.29 -16.60
CA VAL A 95 2.58 1.25 -17.21
C VAL A 95 1.69 1.88 -18.28
N PRO A 96 2.22 2.12 -19.50
CA PRO A 96 1.43 2.68 -20.59
C PRO A 96 0.19 1.83 -20.88
N GLY A 97 -0.98 2.48 -20.95
CA GLY A 97 -2.27 1.81 -21.17
C GLY A 97 -2.89 1.17 -19.92
N VAL A 98 -2.42 1.52 -18.71
CA VAL A 98 -3.11 1.13 -17.47
C VAL A 98 -4.53 1.70 -17.44
N GLU A 99 -5.51 0.84 -17.14
CA GLU A 99 -6.94 1.18 -17.08
C GLU A 99 -7.51 1.04 -15.67
N THR A 100 -6.85 0.30 -14.79
CA THR A 100 -7.28 0.11 -13.40
C THR A 100 -6.07 0.08 -12.47
N ILE A 101 -6.15 0.76 -11.34
CA ILE A 101 -5.17 0.64 -10.25
C ILE A 101 -5.87 0.02 -9.05
N ILE A 102 -5.28 -1.04 -8.51
CA ILE A 102 -5.69 -1.67 -7.24
C ILE A 102 -4.62 -1.35 -6.21
N GLU A 103 -4.97 -0.53 -5.22
CA GLU A 103 -4.10 -0.16 -4.12
C GLU A 103 -4.66 -0.74 -2.82
N ILE A 104 -3.89 -1.62 -2.17
CA ILE A 104 -4.26 -2.21 -0.89
C ILE A 104 -3.31 -1.66 0.16
N GLY A 105 -3.73 -0.60 0.81
CA GLY A 105 -2.99 0.05 1.88
C GLY A 105 -3.15 -0.65 3.21
N GLY A 106 -2.56 -0.06 4.25
CA GLY A 106 -2.66 -0.60 5.61
C GLY A 106 -4.06 -0.46 6.21
N GLN A 107 -4.61 0.75 6.21
CA GLN A 107 -5.89 1.06 6.87
C GLN A 107 -7.08 1.23 5.91
N ASP A 108 -6.78 1.47 4.65
CA ASP A 108 -7.75 1.65 3.58
C ASP A 108 -7.19 1.00 2.31
N SER A 109 -8.07 0.75 1.36
CA SER A 109 -7.77 0.22 0.03
C SER A 109 -8.54 1.04 -0.98
N LYS A 110 -7.99 1.18 -2.19
CA LYS A 110 -8.51 2.05 -3.24
C LYS A 110 -8.50 1.35 -4.57
N ILE A 111 -9.55 1.59 -5.34
CA ILE A 111 -9.57 1.31 -6.76
C ILE A 111 -9.63 2.63 -7.52
N ILE A 112 -8.81 2.77 -8.55
CA ILE A 112 -8.79 3.95 -9.43
C ILE A 112 -8.99 3.46 -10.85
N ILE A 113 -9.96 4.02 -11.54
CA ILE A 113 -10.29 3.68 -12.92
C ILE A 113 -9.72 4.78 -13.82
N LEU A 114 -8.87 4.37 -14.74
CA LEU A 114 -8.21 5.24 -15.71
C LEU A 114 -8.78 5.01 -17.10
N ARG A 115 -9.05 6.08 -17.83
CA ARG A 115 -9.37 6.04 -19.26
C ARG A 115 -8.51 7.08 -19.96
N ASP A 116 -7.75 6.64 -20.96
CA ASP A 116 -6.81 7.49 -21.70
C ASP A 116 -5.84 8.27 -20.79
N GLY A 117 -5.36 7.63 -19.72
CA GLY A 117 -4.45 8.23 -18.73
C GLY A 117 -5.10 9.18 -17.72
N VAL A 118 -6.42 9.32 -17.73
CA VAL A 118 -7.17 10.20 -16.82
C VAL A 118 -7.98 9.38 -15.82
N ALA A 119 -7.93 9.75 -14.54
CA ALA A 119 -8.77 9.13 -13.50
C ALA A 119 -10.22 9.56 -13.66
N VAL A 120 -11.07 8.63 -14.10
CA VAL A 120 -12.50 8.87 -14.37
C VAL A 120 -13.40 8.43 -13.22
N ASP A 121 -12.94 7.49 -12.40
CA ASP A 121 -13.68 6.98 -11.25
C ASP A 121 -12.72 6.44 -10.20
N PHE A 122 -13.13 6.47 -8.93
CA PHE A 122 -12.41 5.83 -7.84
C PHE A 122 -13.36 5.39 -6.73
N ALA A 123 -12.91 4.46 -5.89
CA ALA A 123 -13.56 4.16 -4.61
C ALA A 123 -12.52 3.79 -3.57
N MET A 124 -12.88 3.97 -2.30
CA MET A 124 -12.05 3.63 -1.15
C MET A 124 -12.90 3.11 0.01
N ASN A 125 -12.37 2.19 0.82
CA ASN A 125 -12.95 1.82 2.11
C ASN A 125 -12.24 2.57 3.24
N THR A 126 -12.97 3.32 4.06
CA THR A 126 -12.38 4.12 5.15
C THR A 126 -12.61 3.54 6.54
N VAL A 127 -13.54 2.58 6.69
CA VAL A 127 -14.00 2.10 8.02
C VAL A 127 -13.67 0.63 8.28
N CYS A 128 -13.52 -0.18 7.24
CA CYS A 128 -13.43 -1.64 7.38
C CYS A 128 -12.02 -2.16 7.10
N ALA A 129 -11.38 -2.75 8.11
CA ALA A 129 -10.07 -3.37 7.97
C ALA A 129 -10.07 -4.66 7.14
N ALA A 130 -11.21 -5.36 7.02
CA ALA A 130 -11.26 -6.71 6.41
C ALA A 130 -10.82 -6.77 4.93
N GLY A 131 -10.77 -5.62 4.25
CA GLY A 131 -10.31 -5.50 2.86
C GLY A 131 -8.94 -4.82 2.70
N THR A 132 -8.16 -4.67 3.78
CA THR A 132 -6.89 -3.91 3.80
C THR A 132 -5.73 -4.76 4.29
N GLY A 133 -4.51 -4.25 4.17
CA GLY A 133 -3.30 -4.92 4.67
C GLY A 133 -3.31 -5.16 6.18
N ALA A 134 -3.96 -4.30 6.97
CA ALA A 134 -4.08 -4.50 8.43
C ALA A 134 -4.84 -5.78 8.79
N PHE A 135 -5.77 -6.24 7.95
CA PHE A 135 -6.41 -7.54 8.15
C PHE A 135 -5.39 -8.67 8.14
N LEU A 136 -4.55 -8.75 7.11
CA LEU A 136 -3.54 -9.80 7.01
C LEU A 136 -2.46 -9.64 8.08
N ASP A 137 -1.99 -8.42 8.36
CA ASP A 137 -0.99 -8.15 9.40
C ASP A 137 -1.48 -8.67 10.78
N GLN A 138 -2.74 -8.36 11.13
CA GLN A 138 -3.35 -8.80 12.39
C GLN A 138 -3.58 -10.32 12.48
N GLN A 139 -3.93 -10.98 11.37
CA GLN A 139 -4.15 -12.44 11.38
C GLN A 139 -2.82 -13.19 11.37
N ALA A 140 -1.83 -12.73 10.61
CA ALA A 140 -0.49 -13.31 10.58
C ALA A 140 0.18 -13.23 11.95
N ALA A 141 0.13 -12.07 12.61
CA ALA A 141 0.69 -11.89 13.95
C ALA A 141 0.10 -12.86 14.98
N ARG A 142 -1.21 -13.19 14.89
CA ARG A 142 -1.86 -14.18 15.77
C ARG A 142 -1.35 -15.60 15.56
N LEU A 143 -0.97 -15.93 14.33
CA LEU A 143 -0.33 -17.19 13.99
C LEU A 143 1.18 -17.16 14.28
N SER A 144 1.70 -16.10 14.91
CA SER A 144 3.13 -15.86 15.16
C SER A 144 3.96 -15.83 13.89
N ILE A 145 3.39 -15.24 12.83
CA ILE A 145 4.00 -15.12 11.51
C ILE A 145 4.11 -13.64 11.15
N GLU A 146 5.31 -13.22 10.75
CA GLU A 146 5.53 -11.88 10.21
C GLU A 146 4.86 -11.75 8.84
N ILE A 147 4.25 -10.60 8.56
CA ILE A 147 3.48 -10.38 7.33
C ILE A 147 4.33 -10.59 6.06
N GLU A 148 5.63 -10.30 6.15
CA GLU A 148 6.63 -10.50 5.11
C GLU A 148 6.79 -11.99 4.72
N ASN A 149 6.53 -12.91 5.65
CA ASN A 149 6.65 -14.36 5.43
C ASN A 149 5.36 -15.00 4.89
N VAL A 150 4.23 -14.31 4.96
CA VAL A 150 2.91 -14.85 4.55
C VAL A 150 2.93 -15.26 3.08
N GLY A 151 3.51 -14.44 2.20
CA GLY A 151 3.56 -14.70 0.75
C GLY A 151 4.19 -16.05 0.40
N ALA A 152 5.33 -16.38 1.00
CA ALA A 152 6.01 -17.66 0.75
C ALA A 152 5.26 -18.87 1.32
N LEU A 153 4.54 -18.69 2.44
CA LEU A 153 3.76 -19.75 3.07
C LEU A 153 2.49 -20.07 2.27
N VAL A 154 1.76 -19.05 1.80
CA VAL A 154 0.51 -19.29 1.05
C VAL A 154 0.73 -20.03 -0.26
N MET A 155 1.91 -19.90 -0.86
CA MET A 155 2.29 -20.65 -2.08
C MET A 155 2.46 -22.15 -1.83
N GLN A 156 2.59 -22.59 -0.57
CA GLN A 156 2.70 -24.00 -0.19
C GLN A 156 1.32 -24.64 0.06
N SER A 157 0.25 -23.84 0.06
CA SER A 157 -1.13 -24.28 0.21
C SER A 157 -1.49 -25.35 -0.82
N LYS A 158 -2.08 -26.45 -0.34
CA LYS A 158 -2.53 -27.58 -1.18
C LYS A 158 -4.01 -27.84 -1.03
N THR A 159 -4.56 -27.52 0.13
CA THR A 159 -5.98 -27.72 0.45
C THR A 159 -6.56 -26.44 1.05
N PRO A 160 -6.70 -25.36 0.26
CA PRO A 160 -7.22 -24.08 0.70
C PRO A 160 -8.43 -24.18 1.63
N VAL A 161 -8.36 -23.49 2.76
CA VAL A 161 -9.49 -23.42 3.69
C VAL A 161 -10.31 -22.19 3.39
N ARG A 162 -11.63 -22.34 3.27
CA ARG A 162 -12.51 -21.18 3.15
C ARG A 162 -12.63 -20.49 4.51
N ILE A 163 -12.19 -19.23 4.56
CA ILE A 163 -12.37 -18.34 5.71
C ILE A 163 -13.46 -17.30 5.43
N ALA A 164 -14.34 -17.07 6.39
CA ALA A 164 -15.29 -15.97 6.38
C ALA A 164 -14.54 -14.62 6.43
N GLY A 165 -14.72 -13.77 5.42
CA GLY A 165 -13.91 -12.56 5.23
C GLY A 165 -14.64 -11.23 5.34
N ARG A 166 -15.88 -11.20 5.84
CA ARG A 166 -16.70 -9.97 5.84
C ARG A 166 -16.26 -8.98 6.92
N CYS A 167 -15.85 -9.49 8.07
CA CYS A 167 -15.40 -8.72 9.22
C CYS A 167 -14.15 -9.39 9.81
N THR A 168 -13.16 -8.59 10.19
CA THR A 168 -11.91 -9.09 10.79
C THR A 168 -12.14 -9.94 12.02
N VAL A 169 -13.12 -9.58 12.86
CA VAL A 169 -13.46 -10.33 14.09
C VAL A 169 -14.01 -11.72 13.77
N PHE A 170 -14.86 -11.84 12.73
CA PHE A 170 -15.40 -13.15 12.35
C PHE A 170 -14.38 -14.00 11.61
N ALA A 171 -13.51 -13.38 10.82
CA ALA A 171 -12.40 -14.07 10.19
C ALA A 171 -11.43 -14.65 11.22
N GLU A 172 -11.18 -13.91 12.31
CA GLU A 172 -10.38 -14.38 13.44
C GLU A 172 -11.00 -15.62 14.09
N SER A 173 -12.29 -15.56 14.45
CA SER A 173 -12.96 -16.71 15.06
C SER A 173 -12.97 -17.94 14.15
N ASP A 174 -13.21 -17.75 12.85
CA ASP A 174 -13.18 -18.85 11.87
C ASP A 174 -11.76 -19.40 11.69
N MET A 175 -10.73 -18.54 11.59
CA MET A 175 -9.33 -18.93 11.53
C MET A 175 -8.92 -19.80 12.74
N ILE A 176 -9.26 -19.38 13.96
CA ILE A 176 -8.96 -20.13 15.18
C ILE A 176 -9.68 -21.48 15.16
N HIS A 177 -10.94 -21.50 14.74
CA HIS A 177 -11.69 -22.75 14.62
C HIS A 177 -11.03 -23.71 13.61
N LYS A 178 -10.58 -23.22 12.46
CA LYS A 178 -9.87 -24.03 11.45
C LYS A 178 -8.53 -24.54 11.95
N GLN A 179 -7.82 -23.74 12.74
CA GLN A 179 -6.59 -24.18 13.40
C GLN A 179 -6.87 -25.34 14.38
N GLN A 180 -7.94 -25.23 15.18
CA GLN A 180 -8.35 -26.29 16.13
C GLN A 180 -8.79 -27.59 15.43
N MET A 181 -9.33 -27.49 14.21
CA MET A 181 -9.64 -28.66 13.37
C MET A 181 -8.41 -29.33 12.75
N GLY A 182 -7.20 -28.78 12.95
CA GLY A 182 -5.96 -29.34 12.43
C GLY A 182 -5.65 -28.96 10.99
N HIS A 183 -6.28 -27.91 10.44
CA HIS A 183 -5.89 -27.39 9.13
C HIS A 183 -4.46 -26.83 9.17
N ARG A 184 -3.74 -27.00 8.06
CA ARG A 184 -2.37 -26.51 7.93
C ARG A 184 -2.37 -24.99 7.84
N VAL A 185 -1.30 -24.36 8.35
CA VAL A 185 -1.21 -22.91 8.48
C VAL A 185 -1.20 -22.23 7.11
N GLU A 186 -0.49 -22.78 6.13
CA GLU A 186 -0.45 -22.30 4.75
C GLU A 186 -1.84 -22.30 4.08
N ASP A 187 -2.67 -23.32 4.36
CA ASP A 187 -4.01 -23.44 3.80
C ASP A 187 -4.97 -22.41 4.43
N ILE A 188 -4.80 -22.13 5.73
CA ILE A 188 -5.53 -21.09 6.46
C ILE A 188 -5.13 -19.70 5.95
N LEU A 189 -3.82 -19.42 5.85
CA LEU A 189 -3.30 -18.14 5.36
C LEU A 189 -3.77 -17.85 3.93
N TYR A 190 -3.75 -18.86 3.06
CA TYR A 190 -4.27 -18.71 1.70
C TYR A 190 -5.78 -18.39 1.73
N GLY A 191 -6.54 -19.05 2.60
CA GLY A 191 -7.94 -18.74 2.88
C GLY A 191 -8.20 -17.30 3.31
N LEU A 192 -7.32 -16.73 4.14
CA LEU A 192 -7.33 -15.33 4.57
C LEU A 192 -7.04 -14.38 3.41
N CYS A 193 -6.05 -14.66 2.57
CA CYS A 193 -5.77 -13.86 1.37
C CYS A 193 -6.99 -13.82 0.43
N GLN A 194 -7.63 -14.97 0.20
CA GLN A 194 -8.85 -15.02 -0.60
C GLN A 194 -10.03 -14.29 0.07
N ALA A 195 -10.13 -14.33 1.41
CA ALA A 195 -11.12 -13.58 2.16
C ALA A 195 -10.97 -12.07 1.98
N MET A 196 -9.75 -11.56 2.07
CA MET A 196 -9.44 -10.15 1.82
C MET A 196 -9.77 -9.76 0.38
N ALA A 197 -9.36 -10.55 -0.62
CA ALA A 197 -9.64 -10.27 -2.04
C ALA A 197 -11.15 -10.23 -2.33
N ARG A 198 -11.92 -11.21 -1.82
CA ARG A 198 -13.39 -11.20 -1.94
C ARG A 198 -14.01 -9.97 -1.28
N ASN A 199 -13.51 -9.56 -0.12
CA ASN A 199 -13.99 -8.39 0.58
C ASN A 199 -13.74 -7.11 -0.23
N TYR A 200 -12.52 -6.96 -0.74
CA TYR A 200 -12.12 -5.82 -1.58
C TYR A 200 -13.02 -5.69 -2.80
N LEU A 201 -13.23 -6.77 -3.56
CA LEU A 201 -14.07 -6.75 -4.76
C LEU A 201 -15.54 -6.45 -4.45
N ASN A 202 -16.08 -7.00 -3.36
CA ASN A 202 -17.48 -6.80 -2.98
C ASN A 202 -17.78 -5.42 -2.40
N ASN A 203 -16.77 -4.68 -1.93
CA ASN A 203 -16.95 -3.38 -1.29
C ASN A 203 -16.35 -2.26 -2.15
N VAL A 204 -15.04 -2.28 -2.35
CA VAL A 204 -14.31 -1.22 -3.07
C VAL A 204 -14.48 -1.37 -4.58
N GLY A 205 -14.42 -2.61 -5.09
CA GLY A 205 -14.63 -2.91 -6.51
C GLY A 205 -16.09 -2.92 -6.97
N LEU A 206 -17.05 -2.75 -6.06
CA LEU A 206 -18.47 -2.90 -6.37
C LEU A 206 -18.93 -1.82 -7.37
N GLY A 207 -19.50 -2.27 -8.49
CA GLY A 207 -20.00 -1.38 -9.54
C GLY A 207 -18.90 -0.69 -10.35
N LYS A 208 -17.64 -1.06 -10.17
CA LYS A 208 -16.51 -0.52 -10.93
C LYS A 208 -16.24 -1.34 -12.17
N GLU A 209 -15.91 -0.65 -13.24
CA GLU A 209 -15.53 -1.28 -14.50
C GLU A 209 -14.02 -1.57 -14.51
N ILE A 210 -13.67 -2.72 -13.95
CA ILE A 210 -12.29 -3.23 -13.88
C ILE A 210 -11.89 -3.74 -15.25
N ARG A 211 -10.83 -3.16 -15.81
CA ARG A 211 -10.28 -3.53 -17.12
C ARG A 211 -8.77 -3.66 -17.03
N GLU A 212 -8.25 -4.61 -17.81
CA GLU A 212 -6.83 -4.67 -18.09
C GLU A 212 -6.44 -3.50 -19.03
N LYS A 213 -5.27 -2.90 -18.87
CA LYS A 213 -4.18 -3.33 -17.99
C LYS A 213 -4.36 -2.85 -16.54
N ILE A 214 -4.10 -3.75 -15.58
CA ILE A 214 -4.13 -3.47 -14.12
C ILE A 214 -2.70 -3.29 -13.61
#